data_AF-A0A1V4QMD8-F1
#
_entry.id   AF-A0A1V4QMD8-F1
#
_cell.length_a   1.000
_cell.length_b   1.000
_cell.length_c   1.000
_cell.angle_alpha   90.00
_cell.angle_beta   90.00
_cell.angle_gamma   90.00
#
_symmetry.space_group_name_H-M   'P 1'
#
loop_
_entity.id
_entity.type
_entity.pdbx_description
1 polymer ?
#
loop_
_entity_poly.entity_id
_entity_poly.type
_entity_poly.pdbx_seq_one_letter_code
_entity_poly.pdbx_strand_id
1 'polypeptide(L)'
;MDALIVLGCVIGKDGYPGRVARFRVSHALRLAVEYYPQSYLILSGGQRRGTPTSEARALAAWGLGWAESQWDGDTRLRLAERLLYEERSLTTAQSAKNTVQLLKDQGFTQAGLVTDSLHMYRAAYLFARQVADSPLRLHPLPVSGLYADYWRRRRYARLSKLVLREGGAWVKLLGQRLLGGGRV
;
A
#
# COMPACT_ATOMS: atom_id res chain seq x y z
N MET A 1 -16.30 4.64 2.62
CA MET A 1 -15.74 3.28 2.50
C MET A 1 -15.28 2.82 3.87
N ASP A 2 -15.13 1.52 4.08
CA ASP A 2 -14.88 0.94 5.40
C ASP A 2 -13.39 0.97 5.76
N ALA A 3 -12.51 0.83 4.76
CA ALA A 3 -11.07 0.85 4.96
C ALA A 3 -10.27 1.52 3.83
N LEU A 4 -9.06 1.94 4.15
CA LEU A 4 -8.01 2.39 3.24
C LEU A 4 -6.82 1.44 3.37
N ILE A 5 -6.55 0.69 2.31
CA ILE A 5 -5.44 -0.25 2.20
C ILE A 5 -4.20 0.50 1.72
N VAL A 6 -3.16 0.56 2.53
CA VAL A 6 -1.88 1.16 2.15
C VAL A 6 -0.90 0.05 1.85
N LEU A 7 -0.50 -0.06 0.57
CA LEU A 7 0.47 -1.07 0.17
C LEU A 7 1.88 -0.74 0.67
N GLY A 8 2.48 -1.77 1.27
CA GLY A 8 3.87 -1.78 1.71
C GLY A 8 4.85 -1.42 0.62
N CYS A 9 5.98 -0.91 1.08
CA CYS A 9 7.13 -0.61 0.26
C CYS A 9 8.38 -0.90 1.08
N VAL A 10 9.44 -1.32 0.38
CA VAL A 10 10.74 -1.63 0.99
C VAL A 10 11.18 -0.49 1.93
N ILE A 11 11.49 -0.88 3.16
CA ILE A 11 12.05 -0.03 4.21
C ILE A 11 13.57 -0.19 4.28
N GLY A 12 14.25 0.78 4.90
CA GLY A 12 15.70 0.72 5.14
C GLY A 12 16.08 -0.37 6.16
N LYS A 13 17.37 -0.69 6.24
CA LYS A 13 17.91 -1.61 7.27
C LYS A 13 17.73 -1.08 8.69
N ASP A 14 17.61 0.23 8.83
CA ASP A 14 17.25 0.96 10.04
C ASP A 14 15.74 0.91 10.35
N GLY A 15 14.93 0.31 9.47
CA GLY A 15 13.48 0.31 9.58
C GLY A 15 12.81 1.58 9.06
N TYR A 16 13.57 2.56 8.57
CA TYR A 16 13.00 3.84 8.15
C TYR A 16 12.30 3.71 6.78
N PRO A 17 11.03 4.17 6.63
CA PRO A 17 10.34 4.08 5.36
C PRO A 17 10.99 4.94 4.29
N GLY A 18 11.22 4.36 3.10
CA GLY A 18 11.73 5.09 1.95
C GLY A 18 10.78 6.16 1.42
N ARG A 19 11.24 7.01 0.50
CA ARG A 19 10.46 8.14 -0.06
C ARG A 19 9.08 7.71 -0.60
N VAL A 20 9.03 6.63 -1.38
CA VAL A 20 7.77 6.13 -1.96
C VAL A 20 6.79 5.69 -0.86
N ALA A 21 7.28 4.98 0.16
CA ALA A 21 6.48 4.57 1.31
C ALA A 21 5.85 5.77 2.03
N ARG A 22 6.66 6.81 2.27
CA ARG A 22 6.21 8.05 2.92
C ARG A 22 5.14 8.78 2.12
N PHE A 23 5.31 8.89 0.80
CA PHE A 23 4.28 9.46 -0.09
C PHE A 23 2.95 8.71 0.00
N ARG A 24 2.99 7.37 0.03
CA ARG A 24 1.80 6.53 0.15
C ARG A 24 1.08 6.72 1.47
N VAL A 25 1.81 6.60 2.58
CA VAL A 25 1.16 6.69 3.90
C VAL A 25 0.72 8.12 4.21
N SER A 26 1.47 9.17 3.84
CA SER A 26 1.00 10.55 4.00
C SER A 26 -0.26 10.84 3.19
N HIS A 27 -0.38 10.27 1.99
CA HIS A 27 -1.60 10.39 1.18
C HIS A 27 -2.77 9.65 1.80
N ALA A 28 -2.56 8.41 2.27
CA ALA A 28 -3.59 7.63 2.95
C ALA A 28 -4.10 8.34 4.21
N LEU A 29 -3.20 8.95 4.98
CA LEU A 29 -3.57 9.72 6.17
C LEU A 29 -4.41 10.95 5.80
N ARG A 30 -4.03 11.70 4.76
CA ARG A 30 -4.86 12.82 4.26
C ARG A 30 -6.24 12.35 3.79
N LEU A 31 -6.30 11.22 3.08
CA LEU A 31 -7.58 10.62 2.67
C LEU A 31 -8.44 10.25 3.89
N ALA A 32 -7.84 9.62 4.90
CA ALA A 32 -8.52 9.28 6.15
C ALA A 32 -9.01 10.54 6.88
N VAL A 33 -8.24 11.61 6.93
CA VAL A 33 -8.61 12.82 7.67
C VAL A 33 -9.66 13.64 6.92
N GLU A 34 -9.46 13.88 5.62
CA GLU A 34 -10.22 14.86 4.83
C GLU A 34 -11.48 14.27 4.20
N TYR A 35 -11.46 13.00 3.78
CA TYR A 35 -12.53 12.41 2.98
C TYR A 35 -13.18 11.18 3.63
N TYR A 36 -12.42 10.44 4.43
CA TYR A 36 -12.85 9.15 4.99
C TYR A 36 -12.56 9.02 6.50
N PRO A 37 -13.07 9.92 7.36
CA PRO A 37 -12.73 10.01 8.79
C PRO A 37 -13.09 8.79 9.63
N GLN A 38 -13.95 7.92 9.10
CA GLN A 38 -14.40 6.69 9.76
C GLN A 38 -13.70 5.43 9.24
N SER A 39 -12.89 5.53 8.18
CA SER A 39 -12.23 4.36 7.60
C SER A 39 -11.10 3.84 8.48
N TYR A 40 -10.94 2.52 8.52
CA TYR A 40 -9.75 1.88 9.04
C TYR A 40 -8.57 2.05 8.08
N LEU A 41 -7.37 2.24 8.60
CA LEU A 41 -6.13 2.23 7.83
C LEU A 41 -5.48 0.86 7.95
N ILE A 42 -5.46 0.12 6.84
CA ILE A 42 -4.83 -1.21 6.76
C ILE A 42 -3.45 -1.06 6.13
N LEU A 43 -2.41 -1.25 6.92
CA LEU A 43 -1.02 -1.16 6.47
C LEU A 43 -0.55 -2.58 6.14
N SER A 44 -0.20 -2.84 4.88
CA SER A 44 0.27 -4.17 4.45
C SER A 44 1.78 -4.22 4.23
N GLY A 45 2.38 -5.36 4.56
CA GLY A 45 3.76 -5.71 4.24
C GLY A 45 4.49 -6.28 5.44
N GLY A 46 5.08 -7.46 5.24
CA GLY A 46 5.77 -8.21 6.28
C GLY A 46 7.22 -7.80 6.50
N GLN A 47 7.86 -8.46 7.46
CA GLN A 47 9.26 -8.23 7.80
C GLN A 47 10.19 -8.92 6.80
N ARG A 48 11.15 -8.16 6.28
CA ARG A 48 12.19 -8.71 5.40
C ARG A 48 13.41 -9.09 6.21
N ARG A 49 14.21 -10.02 5.69
CA ARG A 49 15.50 -10.38 6.29
C ARG A 49 16.37 -9.12 6.40
N GLY A 50 16.85 -8.83 7.61
CA GLY A 50 17.72 -7.68 7.88
C GLY A 50 16.99 -6.35 8.10
N THR A 51 15.67 -6.34 8.27
CA THR A 51 14.92 -5.18 8.78
C THR A 51 14.50 -5.43 10.23
N PRO A 52 14.42 -4.39 11.08
CA PRO A 52 14.07 -4.53 12.50
C PRO A 52 12.58 -4.80 12.73
N THR A 53 11.73 -4.52 11.73
CA THR A 53 10.27 -4.66 11.84
C THR A 53 9.64 -4.92 10.47
N SER A 54 8.33 -5.15 10.45
CA SER A 54 7.52 -5.31 9.23
C SER A 54 7.37 -3.98 8.49
N GLU A 55 7.18 -4.04 7.17
CA GLU A 55 6.86 -2.84 6.39
C GLU A 55 5.60 -2.16 6.97
N ALA A 56 4.56 -2.93 7.32
CA ALA A 56 3.33 -2.42 7.90
C ALA A 56 3.55 -1.59 9.18
N ARG A 57 4.34 -2.11 10.14
CA ARG A 57 4.65 -1.41 11.39
C ARG A 57 5.50 -0.17 11.18
N ALA A 58 6.51 -0.26 10.32
CA ALA A 58 7.37 0.88 9.98
C ALA A 58 6.56 2.02 9.34
N LEU A 59 5.63 1.69 8.42
CA LEU A 59 4.75 2.67 7.78
C LEU A 59 3.81 3.32 8.81
N ALA A 60 3.21 2.53 9.69
CA ALA A 60 2.32 3.06 10.74
C ALA A 60 3.04 3.97 11.72
N ALA A 61 4.18 3.54 12.26
CA ALA A 61 4.97 4.32 13.21
C ALA A 61 5.42 5.66 12.60
N TRP A 62 5.93 5.63 11.37
CA TRP A 62 6.28 6.85 10.65
C TRP A 62 5.05 7.73 10.38
N GLY A 63 3.93 7.12 9.98
CA GLY A 63 2.69 7.82 9.67
C GLY A 63 2.11 8.56 10.87
N LEU A 64 2.09 7.93 12.05
CA LEU A 64 1.61 8.57 13.28
C LEU A 64 2.52 9.69 13.75
N GLY A 65 3.85 9.53 13.64
CA GLY A 65 4.80 10.61 13.94
C GLY A 65 4.68 11.78 12.95
N TRP A 66 4.45 11.47 11.67
CA TRP A 66 4.15 12.50 10.67
C TRP A 66 2.82 13.20 10.97
N ALA A 67 1.76 12.48 11.30
CA ALA A 67 0.46 13.03 11.67
C ALA A 67 0.56 14.00 12.86
N GLU A 68 1.30 13.62 13.90
CA GLU A 68 1.58 14.48 15.07
C GLU A 68 2.30 15.79 14.70
N SER A 69 3.14 15.77 13.66
CA SER A 69 3.81 16.99 13.17
C SER A 69 2.94 17.87 12.26
N GLN A 70 1.80 17.36 11.78
CA GLN A 70 0.95 18.05 10.79
C GLN A 70 -0.43 18.44 11.33
N TRP A 71 -0.93 17.72 12.33
CA TRP A 71 -2.26 17.84 12.88
C TRP A 71 -2.23 17.78 14.41
N ASP A 72 -3.37 18.09 15.02
CA ASP A 72 -3.54 18.03 16.48
C ASP A 72 -3.47 16.59 17.05
N GLY A 73 -3.35 16.51 18.37
CA GLY A 73 -3.27 15.25 19.09
C GLY A 73 -4.53 14.38 18.95
N ASP A 74 -5.71 14.98 18.87
CA ASP A 74 -6.98 14.25 18.70
C ASP A 74 -7.02 13.51 17.35
N THR A 75 -6.60 14.17 16.28
CA THR A 75 -6.49 13.60 14.95
C THR A 75 -5.53 12.40 14.95
N ARG A 76 -4.37 12.52 15.60
CA ARG A 76 -3.42 11.40 15.74
C ARG A 76 -4.04 10.23 16.52
N LEU A 77 -4.72 10.48 17.64
CA LEU A 77 -5.34 9.44 18.45
C LEU A 77 -6.41 8.68 17.67
N ARG A 78 -7.31 9.40 17.00
CA ARG A 78 -8.35 8.82 16.13
C ARG A 78 -7.77 7.97 15.00
N LEU A 79 -6.65 8.40 14.40
CA LEU A 79 -5.95 7.62 13.39
C LEU A 79 -5.36 6.34 14.00
N ALA A 80 -4.76 6.42 15.20
CA ALA A 80 -4.14 5.28 15.88
C ALA A 80 -5.15 4.19 16.26
N GLU A 81 -6.35 4.56 16.71
CA GLU A 81 -7.44 3.63 17.07
C GLU A 81 -7.96 2.83 15.86
N ARG A 82 -7.74 3.33 14.65
CA ARG A 82 -8.26 2.75 13.40
C ARG A 82 -7.17 2.09 12.56
N LEU A 83 -6.01 1.79 13.14
CA LEU A 83 -4.93 1.09 12.46
C LEU A 83 -5.11 -0.43 12.54
N LEU A 84 -5.03 -1.08 11.39
CA LEU A 84 -4.94 -2.53 11.24
C LEU A 84 -3.66 -2.89 10.48
N TYR A 85 -3.09 -4.04 10.80
CA TYR A 85 -1.79 -4.47 10.28
C TYR A 85 -1.92 -5.80 9.54
N GLU A 86 -1.37 -5.85 8.33
CA GLU A 86 -1.12 -7.10 7.61
C GLU A 86 0.40 -7.30 7.48
N GLU A 87 0.97 -8.12 8.37
CA GLU A 87 2.43 -8.22 8.57
C GLU A 87 3.07 -9.47 7.95
N ARG A 88 2.34 -10.22 7.10
CA ARG A 88 2.81 -11.51 6.58
C ARG A 88 3.29 -11.44 5.13
N SER A 89 2.83 -10.47 4.36
CA SER A 89 3.08 -10.41 2.92
C SER A 89 4.48 -9.95 2.54
N LEU A 90 5.20 -10.73 1.74
CA LEU A 90 6.50 -10.34 1.18
C LEU A 90 6.40 -9.89 -0.30
N THR A 91 5.25 -10.12 -0.92
CA THR A 91 4.95 -9.83 -2.32
C THR A 91 3.60 -9.15 -2.46
N THR A 92 3.40 -8.39 -3.54
CA THR A 92 2.11 -7.72 -3.81
C THR A 92 0.94 -8.70 -3.96
N ALA A 93 1.19 -9.92 -4.46
CA ALA A 93 0.15 -10.95 -4.59
C ALA A 93 -0.27 -11.49 -3.21
N GLN A 94 0.69 -11.69 -2.31
CA GLN A 94 0.39 -12.02 -0.91
C GLN A 94 -0.34 -10.87 -0.21
N SER A 95 0.07 -9.61 -0.43
CA SER A 95 -0.63 -8.44 0.12
C SER A 95 -2.08 -8.41 -0.35
N ALA A 96 -2.33 -8.63 -1.64
CA ALA A 96 -3.68 -8.72 -2.17
C ALA A 96 -4.49 -9.80 -1.45
N LYS A 97 -3.98 -11.03 -1.38
CA LYS A 97 -4.67 -12.16 -0.74
C LYS A 97 -4.93 -11.91 0.75
N ASN A 98 -3.89 -11.57 1.51
CA ASN A 98 -3.96 -11.45 2.96
C ASN A 98 -4.78 -10.22 3.38
N THR A 99 -4.65 -9.10 2.68
CA THR A 99 -5.46 -7.92 2.99
C THR A 99 -6.93 -8.12 2.61
N VAL A 100 -7.24 -8.77 1.49
CA VAL A 100 -8.64 -9.11 1.16
C VAL A 100 -9.24 -10.06 2.18
N GLN A 101 -8.46 -11.03 2.68
CA GLN A 101 -8.93 -11.88 3.78
C GLN A 101 -9.19 -11.06 5.05
N LEU A 102 -8.27 -10.17 5.43
CA LEU A 102 -8.45 -9.29 6.58
C LEU A 102 -9.70 -8.42 6.46
N LEU A 103 -9.99 -7.87 5.27
CA LEU A 103 -11.23 -7.11 5.02
C LEU A 103 -12.48 -7.96 5.26
N LYS A 104 -12.48 -9.21 4.76
CA LYS A 104 -13.59 -10.15 4.95
C LYS A 104 -13.79 -10.52 6.42
N ASP A 105 -12.69 -10.76 7.15
CA ASP A 105 -12.73 -11.11 8.57
C ASP A 105 -13.29 -9.96 9.43
N GLN A 106 -13.10 -8.71 8.99
CA GLN A 106 -13.68 -7.52 9.62
C GLN A 106 -15.12 -7.20 9.14
N GLY A 107 -15.66 -7.98 8.19
CA GLY A 107 -16.97 -7.70 7.61
C GLY A 107 -17.02 -6.46 6.71
N PHE A 108 -15.87 -5.96 6.23
CA PHE A 108 -15.80 -4.78 5.38
C PHE A 108 -16.24 -5.10 3.96
N THR A 109 -16.95 -4.17 3.33
CA THR A 109 -17.56 -4.32 2.00
C THR A 109 -17.01 -3.34 0.97
N GLN A 110 -16.37 -2.25 1.41
CA GLN A 110 -15.76 -1.26 0.53
C GLN A 110 -14.40 -0.82 1.06
N ALA A 111 -13.37 -0.85 0.22
CA ALA A 111 -12.04 -0.37 0.59
C ALA A 111 -11.35 0.43 -0.52
N GLY A 112 -10.60 1.45 -0.13
CA GLY A 112 -9.73 2.22 -1.01
C GLY A 112 -8.34 1.60 -1.10
N LEU A 113 -7.83 1.34 -2.29
CA LEU A 113 -6.48 0.83 -2.51
C LEU A 113 -5.52 2.01 -2.73
N VAL A 114 -4.62 2.23 -1.78
CA VAL A 114 -3.63 3.31 -1.79
C VAL A 114 -2.24 2.77 -2.16
N THR A 115 -1.73 3.26 -3.28
CA THR A 115 -0.34 3.03 -3.72
C THR A 115 0.10 4.14 -4.69
N ASP A 116 1.32 4.09 -5.22
CA ASP A 116 1.74 5.07 -6.24
C ASP A 116 1.13 4.78 -7.62
N SER A 117 1.00 5.82 -8.45
CA SER A 117 0.34 5.72 -9.76
C SER A 117 0.98 4.69 -10.71
N LEU A 118 2.30 4.49 -10.68
CA LEU A 118 2.97 3.48 -11.52
C LEU A 118 2.63 2.07 -11.05
N HIS A 119 2.62 1.86 -9.72
CA HIS A 119 2.31 0.57 -9.11
C HIS A 119 0.81 0.24 -9.12
N MET A 120 -0.05 1.25 -9.25
CA MET A 120 -1.51 1.09 -9.15
C MET A 120 -2.07 0.07 -10.14
N TYR A 121 -1.63 0.08 -11.39
CA TYR A 121 -2.13 -0.85 -12.41
C TYR A 121 -1.94 -2.32 -12.00
N ARG A 122 -0.73 -2.66 -11.54
CA ARG A 122 -0.40 -4.02 -11.13
C ARG A 122 -1.09 -4.40 -9.82
N ALA A 123 -1.15 -3.46 -8.88
CA ALA A 123 -1.85 -3.65 -7.62
C ALA A 123 -3.35 -3.92 -7.85
N ALA A 124 -4.04 -3.04 -8.59
CA ALA A 124 -5.45 -3.18 -8.94
C ALA A 124 -5.72 -4.50 -9.64
N TYR A 125 -4.87 -4.91 -10.61
CA TYR A 125 -4.99 -6.20 -11.28
C TYR A 125 -4.92 -7.39 -10.30
N LEU A 126 -3.96 -7.39 -9.38
CA LEU A 126 -3.82 -8.49 -8.40
C LEU A 126 -4.97 -8.53 -7.39
N PHE A 127 -5.42 -7.36 -6.94
CA PHE A 127 -6.53 -7.23 -6.00
C PHE A 127 -7.87 -7.62 -6.64
N ALA A 128 -8.13 -7.21 -7.89
CA ALA A 128 -9.34 -7.58 -8.63
C ALA A 128 -9.54 -9.10 -8.69
N ARG A 129 -8.45 -9.87 -8.83
CA ARG A 129 -8.49 -11.34 -8.82
C ARG A 129 -8.89 -11.93 -7.46
N GLN A 130 -8.58 -11.26 -6.35
CA GLN A 130 -8.93 -11.74 -5.01
C GLN A 130 -10.40 -11.46 -4.64
N VAL A 131 -11.03 -10.50 -5.34
CA VAL A 131 -12.40 -10.06 -5.07
C VAL A 131 -13.38 -10.44 -6.18
N ALA A 132 -12.96 -11.20 -7.20
CA ALA A 132 -13.79 -11.56 -8.34
C ALA A 132 -15.12 -12.23 -7.92
N ASP A 133 -15.06 -13.10 -6.92
CA ASP A 133 -16.22 -13.82 -6.38
C ASP A 133 -16.68 -13.25 -5.01
N SER A 134 -16.48 -11.95 -4.79
CA SER A 134 -16.78 -11.29 -3.51
C SER A 134 -17.59 -10.02 -3.72
N PRO A 135 -18.53 -9.68 -2.80
CA PRO A 135 -19.22 -8.37 -2.84
C PRO A 135 -18.30 -7.20 -2.49
N LEU A 136 -17.05 -7.45 -2.07
CA LEU A 136 -16.07 -6.45 -1.69
C LEU A 136 -15.71 -5.54 -2.88
N ARG A 137 -15.98 -4.24 -2.75
CA ARG A 137 -15.64 -3.23 -3.75
C ARG A 137 -14.32 -2.56 -3.42
N LEU A 138 -13.43 -2.50 -4.40
CA LEU A 138 -12.12 -1.86 -4.27
C LEU A 138 -12.03 -0.63 -5.16
N HIS A 139 -11.64 0.51 -4.56
CA HIS A 139 -11.51 1.79 -5.24
C HIS A 139 -10.03 2.18 -5.36
N PRO A 140 -9.44 2.32 -6.56
CA PRO A 140 -8.06 2.76 -6.69
C PRO A 140 -7.92 4.23 -6.27
N LEU A 141 -7.05 4.49 -5.29
CA LEU A 141 -6.72 5.82 -4.79
C LEU A 141 -5.20 6.07 -4.92
N PRO A 142 -4.71 6.27 -6.17
CA PRO A 142 -3.29 6.41 -6.41
C PRO A 142 -2.75 7.75 -5.92
N VAL A 143 -1.58 7.70 -5.29
CA VAL A 143 -0.80 8.90 -5.00
C VAL A 143 -0.34 9.53 -6.32
N SER A 144 -0.78 10.76 -6.58
CA SER A 144 -0.31 11.57 -7.69
C SER A 144 0.99 12.31 -7.32
N GLY A 145 1.74 12.74 -8.33
CA GLY A 145 2.90 13.63 -8.12
C GLY A 145 4.24 12.96 -7.78
N LEU A 146 4.30 11.64 -7.54
CA LEU A 146 5.57 10.94 -7.32
C LEU A 146 6.52 11.09 -8.53
N TYR A 147 5.98 10.94 -9.75
CA TYR A 147 6.73 11.15 -10.99
C TYR A 147 7.29 12.58 -11.07
N ALA A 148 6.42 13.58 -10.87
CA ALA A 148 6.80 14.99 -10.91
C ALA A 148 7.83 15.35 -9.84
N ASP A 149 7.73 14.80 -8.62
CA ASP A 149 8.74 15.00 -7.56
C ASP A 149 10.11 14.44 -7.97
N TYR A 150 10.14 13.22 -8.52
CA TYR A 150 11.39 12.59 -8.97
C TYR A 150 12.02 13.35 -10.14
N TRP A 151 11.19 13.78 -11.09
CA TRP A 151 11.61 14.58 -12.23
C TRP A 151 12.21 15.92 -11.80
N ARG A 152 11.48 16.69 -10.98
CA ARG A 152 11.94 18.01 -10.47
C ARG A 152 13.24 17.90 -9.67
N ARG A 153 13.39 16.83 -8.89
CA ARG A 153 14.62 16.57 -8.10
C ARG A 153 15.76 15.93 -8.91
N ARG A 154 15.61 15.84 -10.24
CA ARG A 154 16.58 15.24 -11.16
C ARG A 154 16.99 13.81 -10.76
N ARG A 155 16.07 13.05 -10.16
CA ARG A 155 16.30 11.67 -9.71
C ARG A 155 15.98 10.65 -10.82
N TYR A 156 16.43 10.93 -12.05
CA TYR A 156 16.07 10.17 -13.26
C TYR A 156 16.40 8.68 -13.13
N ALA A 157 17.61 8.33 -12.67
CA ALA A 157 17.99 6.92 -12.50
C ALA A 157 17.05 6.14 -11.57
N ARG A 158 16.56 6.77 -10.49
CA ARG A 158 15.61 6.12 -9.57
C ARG A 158 14.23 5.99 -10.20
N LEU A 159 13.81 6.98 -10.99
CA LEU A 159 12.56 6.94 -11.74
C LEU A 159 12.58 5.83 -12.79
N SER A 160 13.64 5.74 -13.59
CA SER A 160 13.85 4.68 -14.57
C SER A 160 13.83 3.30 -13.90
N LYS A 161 14.49 3.15 -12.73
CA LYS A 161 14.45 1.91 -11.96
C LYS A 161 13.03 1.52 -11.51
N LEU A 162 12.19 2.48 -11.11
CA LEU A 162 10.80 2.22 -10.75
C LEU A 162 9.99 1.72 -11.95
N VAL A 163 10.11 2.41 -13.10
CA VAL A 163 9.41 2.04 -14.34
C VAL A 163 9.84 0.64 -14.80
N LEU A 164 11.15 0.37 -14.85
CA LEU A 164 11.69 -0.95 -15.24
C LEU A 164 11.23 -2.06 -14.29
N ARG A 165 11.15 -1.79 -12.98
CA ARG A 165 10.65 -2.76 -12.00
C ARG A 165 9.20 -3.13 -12.28
N GLU A 166 8.34 -2.15 -12.56
CA GLU A 166 6.94 -2.44 -12.88
C GLU A 166 6.79 -3.15 -14.23
N GLY A 167 7.55 -2.74 -15.25
CA GLY A 167 7.60 -3.43 -16.55
C GLY A 167 8.02 -4.90 -16.42
N GLY A 168 9.12 -5.17 -15.71
CA GLY A 168 9.60 -6.53 -15.47
C GLY A 168 8.60 -7.38 -14.66
N ALA A 169 7.88 -6.77 -13.72
CA ALA A 169 6.83 -7.46 -12.97
C ALA A 169 5.64 -7.87 -13.87
N TRP A 170 5.26 -7.03 -14.83
CA TRP A 170 4.24 -7.38 -15.82
C TRP A 170 4.69 -8.50 -16.76
N VAL A 171 5.93 -8.45 -17.25
CA VAL A 171 6.50 -9.54 -18.07
C VAL A 171 6.43 -10.87 -17.32
N LYS A 172 6.78 -10.88 -16.02
CA LYS A 172 6.67 -12.09 -15.19
C LYS A 172 5.22 -12.58 -15.06
N LEU A 173 4.26 -11.67 -14.83
CA LEU A 173 2.84 -12.03 -14.71
C LEU A 173 2.27 -12.59 -16.03
N LEU A 174 2.65 -12.01 -17.17
CA LEU A 174 2.26 -12.48 -18.49
C LEU A 174 2.90 -13.84 -18.81
N GLY A 175 4.19 -14.00 -18.51
CA GLY A 175 4.89 -15.28 -18.67
C GLY A 175 4.26 -16.40 -17.82
N GLN A 176 3.88 -16.10 -16.57
CA GLN A 176 3.17 -17.06 -15.71
C GLN A 176 1.80 -17.46 -16.28
N ARG A 177 1.11 -16.55 -16.98
CA ARG A 177 -0.16 -16.87 -17.66
C ARG A 177 0.07 -17.74 -18.90
N LEU A 178 1.07 -17.42 -19.71
CA LEU A 178 1.39 -18.16 -20.94
C LEU A 178 1.92 -19.57 -20.65
N LEU A 179 2.68 -19.73 -19.57
CA LEU A 179 3.25 -21.01 -19.14
C LEU A 179 2.34 -21.82 -18.20
N GLY A 180 1.21 -21.25 -17.76
CA GLY A 180 0.45 -21.74 -16.61
C GLY A 180 -1.06 -21.66 -16.76
N GLY A 181 -1.61 -22.24 -17.82
CA GLY A 181 -3.02 -22.65 -17.86
C GLY A 181 -3.31 -23.69 -16.78
N GLY A 182 -3.59 -23.26 -15.56
CA GLY A 182 -3.98 -24.16 -14.47
C GLY A 182 -3.77 -23.58 -13.07
N ARG A 183 -4.87 -23.11 -12.47
CA ARG A 183 -5.11 -22.90 -11.01
C ARG A 183 -4.09 -22.10 -10.20
N VAL A 184 -4.49 -20.86 -9.86
CA VAL A 184 -4.43 -20.30 -8.48
C VAL A 184 -5.67 -19.46 -8.26
#